data_AF-A0A2L1S278-F1
#
_entry.id   AF-A0A2L1S278-F1
#
_cell.length_a   1.000
_cell.length_b   1.000
_cell.length_c   1.000
_cell.angle_alpha   90.00
_cell.angle_beta   90.00
_cell.angle_gamma   90.00
#
_symmetry.space_group_name_H-M   'P 1'
#
loop_
_entity.id
_entity.type
_entity.pdbx_description
1 polymer ?
#
loop_
_entity_poly.entity_id
_entity_poly.type
_entity_poly.pdbx_seq_one_letter_code
_entity_poly.pdbx_strand_id
1 'polypeptide(L)'
;MLSRAKALSSIEVGDVIFGIAEGGQPKLLLVYEADSRGFSARHVTSQTTAKFGRDGKSTWVAGGGSCVIVSTARLPSDMYETALGLDRKWATKPEYPDTILSQAEIKLMTSHRAFFEARPLPVA
;
A
#
# COMPACT_ATOMS: atom_id res chain seq x y z
N MET A 1 -2.08 -14.29 -17.29
CA MET A 1 -2.48 -13.20 -16.36
C MET A 1 -3.39 -13.77 -15.29
N LEU A 2 -3.15 -13.47 -14.01
CA LEU A 2 -4.07 -13.79 -12.91
C LEU A 2 -5.30 -12.90 -13.02
N SER A 3 -6.52 -13.42 -12.87
CA SER A 3 -7.73 -12.58 -12.84
C SER A 3 -7.68 -11.60 -11.66
N ARG A 4 -8.37 -10.47 -11.77
CA ARG A 4 -8.47 -9.47 -10.68
C ARG A 4 -8.86 -10.11 -9.35
N ALA A 5 -9.89 -10.94 -9.35
CA ALA A 5 -10.37 -11.63 -8.17
C ALA A 5 -9.29 -12.53 -7.55
N LYS A 6 -8.53 -13.27 -8.37
CA LYS A 6 -7.47 -14.16 -7.87
C LYS A 6 -6.27 -13.40 -7.30
N ALA A 7 -5.90 -12.27 -7.92
CA ALA A 7 -4.83 -11.41 -7.41
C ALA A 7 -5.20 -10.73 -6.08
N LEU A 8 -6.46 -10.32 -5.92
CA LEU A 8 -6.95 -9.73 -4.67
C LEU A 8 -7.16 -10.79 -3.57
N SER A 9 -7.59 -12.00 -3.93
CA SER A 9 -7.74 -13.11 -2.99
C SER A 9 -6.41 -13.62 -2.44
N SER A 10 -5.30 -13.42 -3.18
CA SER A 10 -3.96 -13.82 -2.77
C SER A 10 -3.21 -12.78 -1.95
N ILE A 11 -3.83 -11.65 -1.60
CA ILE A 11 -3.20 -10.65 -0.73
C ILE A 11 -3.01 -11.26 0.67
N GLU A 12 -1.79 -11.17 1.19
CA GLU A 12 -1.35 -11.71 2.47
C GLU A 12 -0.74 -10.62 3.37
N VAL A 13 -0.57 -10.94 4.65
CA VAL A 13 0.12 -10.05 5.60
C VAL A 13 1.56 -9.85 5.15
N GLY A 14 2.02 -8.59 5.19
CA GLY A 14 3.35 -8.20 4.73
C GLY A 14 3.40 -7.75 3.27
N ASP A 15 2.33 -7.92 2.49
CA ASP A 15 2.28 -7.39 1.13
C ASP A 15 2.31 -5.85 1.14
N VAL A 16 3.10 -5.28 0.23
CA VAL A 16 3.06 -3.85 -0.11
C VAL A 16 2.27 -3.70 -1.40
N ILE A 17 1.12 -3.06 -1.31
CA ILE A 17 0.14 -2.90 -2.40
C ILE A 17 -0.09 -1.44 -2.72
N PHE A 18 -0.77 -1.19 -3.84
CA PHE A 18 -1.01 0.15 -4.34
C PHE A 18 -2.50 0.41 -4.57
N GLY A 19 -2.98 1.47 -3.95
CA GLY A 19 -4.36 1.92 -4.06
C GLY A 19 -4.46 3.38 -4.44
N ILE A 20 -5.62 3.76 -4.95
CA ILE A 20 -5.97 5.16 -5.25
C ILE A 20 -7.09 5.56 -4.30
N ALA A 21 -6.87 6.62 -3.52
CA ALA A 21 -7.88 7.19 -2.65
C ALA A 21 -8.91 8.02 -3.45
N GLU A 22 -10.08 8.22 -2.87
CA GLU A 22 -11.07 9.18 -3.35
C GLU A 22 -10.44 10.58 -3.45
N GLY A 23 -10.42 11.15 -4.65
CA GLY A 23 -9.60 12.32 -4.99
C GLY A 23 -8.33 12.02 -5.82
N GLY A 24 -8.10 10.75 -6.19
CA GLY A 24 -7.04 10.36 -7.13
C GLY A 24 -5.66 10.24 -6.50
N GLN A 25 -5.54 10.39 -5.18
CA GLN A 25 -4.25 10.34 -4.51
C GLN A 25 -3.72 8.89 -4.44
N PRO A 26 -2.52 8.62 -4.95
CA PRO A 26 -1.91 7.31 -4.81
C PRO A 26 -1.52 7.03 -3.36
N LYS A 27 -1.68 5.77 -2.94
CA LYS A 27 -1.34 5.30 -1.60
C LYS A 27 -0.48 4.04 -1.71
N LEU A 28 0.69 4.09 -1.08
CA LEU A 28 1.53 2.91 -0.84
C LEU A 28 1.10 2.29 0.50
N LEU A 29 0.57 1.07 0.45
CA LEU A 29 -0.10 0.45 1.59
C LEU A 29 0.64 -0.81 2.02
N LEU A 30 0.83 -1.00 3.32
CA LEU A 30 1.33 -2.24 3.91
C LEU A 30 0.18 -3.01 4.55
N VAL A 31 0.00 -4.27 4.14
CA VAL A 31 -1.03 -5.17 4.68
C VAL A 31 -0.55 -5.75 6.01
N TYR A 32 -1.39 -5.65 7.04
CA TYR A 32 -1.04 -6.12 8.39
C TYR A 32 -2.03 -7.13 8.97
N GLU A 33 -3.21 -7.29 8.37
CA GLU A 33 -4.16 -8.37 8.66
C GLU A 33 -4.78 -8.84 7.34
N ALA A 34 -4.99 -10.15 7.17
CA ALA A 34 -5.63 -10.70 5.98
C ALA A 34 -6.33 -12.02 6.30
N ASP A 35 -7.56 -12.19 5.80
CA ASP A 35 -8.34 -13.42 5.91
C ASP A 35 -9.17 -13.66 4.64
N SER A 36 -10.02 -14.69 4.62
CA SER A 36 -10.85 -15.01 3.44
C SER A 36 -11.91 -13.95 3.13
N ARG A 37 -12.25 -13.05 4.08
CA ARG A 37 -13.27 -12.01 3.93
C ARG A 37 -12.67 -10.68 3.47
N GLY A 38 -11.40 -10.41 3.79
CA GLY A 38 -10.76 -9.15 3.45
C GLY A 38 -9.35 -9.01 4.00
N PHE A 39 -8.89 -7.76 4.11
CA PHE A 39 -7.60 -7.42 4.69
C PHE A 39 -7.60 -5.98 5.23
N SER A 40 -6.72 -5.72 6.18
CA SER A 40 -6.46 -4.39 6.73
C SER A 40 -5.08 -3.93 6.27
N ALA A 41 -4.98 -2.69 5.81
CA ALA A 41 -3.72 -2.10 5.36
C ALA A 41 -3.55 -0.69 5.91
N ARG A 42 -2.31 -0.23 6.01
CA ARG A 42 -1.97 1.12 6.46
C ARG A 42 -1.09 1.83 5.45
N HIS A 43 -1.25 3.15 5.34
CA HIS A 43 -0.39 3.96 4.51
C HIS A 43 1.00 4.09 5.14
N VAL A 44 2.05 3.77 4.38
CA VAL A 44 3.43 3.64 4.87
C VAL A 44 3.93 4.91 5.59
N THR A 45 3.51 6.11 5.17
CA THR A 45 3.99 7.36 5.79
C THR A 45 3.01 7.97 6.80
N SER A 46 1.73 8.08 6.44
CA SER A 46 0.74 8.70 7.35
C SER A 46 0.21 7.75 8.42
N GLN A 47 0.51 6.45 8.32
CA GLN A 47 0.05 5.41 9.24
C GLN A 47 -1.48 5.28 9.35
N THR A 48 -2.23 5.98 8.50
CA THR A 48 -3.68 5.89 8.39
C THR A 48 -4.09 4.51 7.88
N THR A 49 -5.03 3.87 8.57
CA THR A 49 -5.48 2.51 8.26
C THR A 49 -6.75 2.51 7.43
N ALA A 50 -6.92 1.48 6.60
CA ALA A 50 -8.16 1.16 5.90
C ALA A 50 -8.39 -0.35 5.88
N LYS A 51 -9.68 -0.75 5.90
CA LYS A 51 -10.10 -2.14 5.76
C LYS A 51 -10.72 -2.35 4.38
N PHE A 52 -10.36 -3.45 3.74
CA PHE A 52 -10.74 -3.78 2.37
C PHE A 52 -11.46 -5.12 2.29
N GLY A 53 -12.45 -5.20 1.40
CA GLY A 53 -12.95 -6.49 0.93
C GLY A 53 -11.98 -7.14 -0.05
N ARG A 54 -12.21 -8.42 -0.37
CA ARG A 54 -11.47 -9.14 -1.43
C ARG A 54 -11.85 -8.68 -2.85
N ASP A 55 -12.76 -7.72 -2.98
CA ASP A 55 -13.01 -6.94 -4.20
C ASP A 55 -12.03 -5.76 -4.37
N GLY A 56 -11.19 -5.52 -3.36
CA GLY A 56 -10.16 -4.49 -3.34
C GLY A 56 -10.70 -3.09 -3.06
N LYS A 57 -11.94 -2.98 -2.58
CA LYS A 57 -12.54 -1.70 -2.18
C LYS A 57 -12.49 -1.54 -0.67
N SER A 58 -12.13 -0.35 -0.20
CA SER A 58 -12.16 -0.07 1.23
C SER A 58 -13.60 0.10 1.71
N THR A 59 -13.93 -0.48 2.86
CA THR A 59 -15.10 -0.06 3.63
C THR A 59 -14.73 1.16 4.47
N TRP A 60 -15.63 2.15 4.53
CA TRP A 60 -15.42 3.38 5.28
C TRP A 60 -15.08 3.08 6.76
N VAL A 61 -14.00 3.67 7.25
CA VAL A 61 -13.60 3.65 8.68
C VAL A 61 -13.46 5.09 9.14
N ALA A 62 -13.78 5.39 10.40
CA ALA A 62 -13.67 6.76 10.92
C ALA A 62 -12.23 7.27 10.77
N GLY A 63 -12.05 8.37 10.03
CA GLY A 63 -10.73 8.93 9.70
C GLY A 63 -10.03 8.31 8.47
N GLY A 64 -10.62 7.29 7.85
CA GLY A 64 -10.15 6.68 6.60
C GLY A 64 -10.97 7.13 5.39
N GLY A 65 -10.29 7.59 4.35
CA GLY A 65 -10.90 7.87 3.05
C GLY A 65 -11.21 6.60 2.26
N SER A 66 -12.12 6.67 1.30
CA SER A 66 -12.36 5.59 0.35
C SER A 66 -11.10 5.35 -0.49
N CYS A 67 -10.77 4.09 -0.77
CA CYS A 67 -9.61 3.65 -1.52
C CYS A 67 -9.92 2.38 -2.30
N VAL A 68 -9.42 2.31 -3.54
CA VAL A 68 -9.51 1.13 -4.40
C VAL A 68 -8.12 0.62 -4.72
N ILE A 69 -7.89 -0.67 -4.50
CA ILE A 69 -6.65 -1.34 -4.90
C ILE A 69 -6.61 -1.48 -6.42
N VAL A 70 -5.53 -0.94 -6.99
CA VAL A 70 -5.29 -0.93 -8.44
C VAL A 70 -4.08 -1.77 -8.84
N SER A 71 -3.19 -2.13 -7.90
CA SER A 71 -2.10 -3.08 -8.15
C SER A 71 -1.71 -3.86 -6.88
N THR A 72 -1.38 -5.13 -7.09
CA THR A 72 -0.80 -6.04 -6.08
C THR A 72 0.57 -6.57 -6.54
N ALA A 73 1.22 -5.87 -7.48
CA ALA A 73 2.51 -6.28 -8.00
C ALA A 73 3.57 -6.27 -6.89
N ARG A 74 4.36 -7.34 -6.79
CA ARG A 74 5.45 -7.39 -5.80
C ARG A 74 6.52 -6.39 -6.16
N LEU A 75 6.84 -5.50 -5.22
CA LEU A 75 7.98 -4.60 -5.34
C LEU A 75 9.28 -5.41 -5.49
N PRO A 76 10.28 -4.88 -6.22
CA PRO A 76 11.66 -5.36 -6.13
C PRO A 76 12.14 -5.32 -4.67
N SER A 77 13.03 -6.24 -4.30
CA SER A 77 13.46 -6.43 -2.90
C SER A 77 14.01 -5.15 -2.26
N ASP A 78 14.80 -4.37 -2.98
CA ASP A 78 15.35 -3.09 -2.51
C ASP A 78 14.24 -2.08 -2.18
N MET A 79 13.23 -1.96 -3.05
CA MET A 79 12.07 -1.09 -2.83
C MET A 79 11.17 -1.60 -1.71
N TYR A 80 10.99 -2.91 -1.61
CA TYR A 80 10.19 -3.54 -0.57
C TYR A 80 10.78 -3.29 0.82
N GLU A 81 12.08 -3.57 1.02
CA GLU A 81 12.77 -3.33 2.29
C GLU A 81 12.75 -1.84 2.66
N THR A 82 12.91 -0.96 1.67
CA THR A 82 12.79 0.49 1.88
C THR A 82 11.38 0.87 2.35
N ALA A 83 10.33 0.27 1.77
CA ALA A 83 8.95 0.52 2.19
C ALA A 83 8.69 0.05 3.62
N LEU A 84 9.23 -1.11 4.02
CA LEU A 84 9.15 -1.60 5.40
C LEU A 84 9.93 -0.71 6.38
N GLY A 85 11.13 -0.27 6.01
CA GLY A 85 11.92 0.65 6.82
C GLY A 85 11.19 1.98 7.04
N LEU A 86 10.60 2.52 5.97
CA LEU A 86 9.82 3.75 6.02
C LEU A 86 8.56 3.57 6.90
N ASP A 87 7.84 2.45 6.78
CA ASP A 87 6.68 2.16 7.63
C ASP A 87 7.05 2.13 9.12
N ARG A 88 8.11 1.40 9.47
CA ARG A 88 8.61 1.33 10.86
C ARG A 88 9.02 2.71 11.37
N LYS A 89 9.74 3.48 10.55
CA LYS A 89 10.17 4.83 10.88
C LYS A 89 8.98 5.74 11.19
N TRP A 90 7.92 5.73 10.39
CA TRP A 90 6.75 6.58 10.66
C TRP A 90 5.87 6.06 11.80
N ALA A 91 5.86 4.75 12.04
CA ALA A 91 5.16 4.16 13.19
C ALA A 91 5.73 4.64 14.53
N THR A 92 7.03 5.00 14.61
CA THR A 92 7.64 5.58 15.82
C THR A 92 7.34 7.07 16.02
N LYS A 93 6.55 7.71 15.13
CA LYS A 93 6.24 9.15 15.16
C LYS A 93 7.51 10.00 15.30
N PRO A 94 8.42 9.92 14.32
CA PRO A 94 9.74 10.53 14.42
C PRO A 94 9.61 12.06 14.43
N GLU A 95 10.49 12.72 15.17
CA GLU A 95 10.63 14.16 15.18
C GLU A 95 11.84 14.57 14.33
N TYR A 96 11.98 15.86 14.03
CA TYR A 96 13.19 16.33 13.32
C TYR A 96 14.43 16.12 14.21
N PRO A 97 15.56 15.62 13.68
CA PRO A 97 15.87 15.38 12.25
C PRO A 97 15.54 13.98 11.73
N ASP A 98 14.98 13.09 12.54
CA ASP A 98 14.69 11.70 12.16
C ASP A 98 13.63 11.60 11.04
N THR A 99 12.87 12.68 10.77
CA THR A 99 11.96 12.79 9.63
C THR A 99 12.66 12.93 8.28
N ILE A 100 13.96 13.25 8.24
CA ILE A 100 14.73 13.41 6.99
C ILE A 100 14.77 12.08 6.24
N LEU A 101 14.40 12.10 4.96
CA LEU A 101 14.39 10.90 4.14
C LEU A 101 15.80 10.57 3.61
N SER A 102 16.17 9.29 3.64
CA SER A 102 17.35 8.78 2.95
C SER A 102 17.16 8.80 1.42
N GLN A 103 18.25 8.64 0.67
CA GLN A 103 18.18 8.56 -0.80
C GLN A 103 17.32 7.38 -1.30
N ALA A 104 17.35 6.25 -0.59
CA ALA A 104 16.50 5.11 -0.92
C ALA A 104 15.02 5.42 -0.70
N GLU A 105 14.67 6.06 0.42
CA GLU A 105 13.30 6.49 0.72
C GLU A 105 12.81 7.53 -0.30
N ILE A 106 13.63 8.50 -0.68
CA ILE A 106 13.30 9.49 -1.74
C ILE A 106 13.05 8.78 -3.07
N LYS A 107 13.93 7.85 -3.46
CA LYS A 107 13.77 7.07 -4.69
C LYS A 107 12.46 6.28 -4.66
N LEU A 108 12.18 5.58 -3.56
CA LEU A 108 10.92 4.85 -3.39
C LEU A 108 9.73 5.80 -3.59
N MET A 109 9.68 6.92 -2.87
CA MET A 109 8.55 7.87 -2.89
C MET A 109 8.35 8.56 -4.24
N THR A 110 9.40 8.65 -5.07
CA THR A 110 9.34 9.27 -6.39
C THR A 110 9.12 8.25 -7.52
N SER A 111 9.41 6.96 -7.32
CA SER A 111 9.34 5.94 -8.38
C SER A 111 8.26 4.87 -8.19
N HIS A 112 7.74 4.66 -6.97
CA HIS A 112 6.79 3.56 -6.69
C HIS A 112 5.53 3.65 -7.56
N ARG A 113 5.02 4.86 -7.78
CA ARG A 113 3.82 5.09 -8.59
C ARG A 113 3.97 4.51 -9.99
N ALA A 114 5.04 4.88 -10.71
CA ALA A 114 5.30 4.39 -12.06
C ALA A 114 5.46 2.86 -12.10
N PHE A 115 6.06 2.27 -11.06
CA PHE A 115 6.20 0.82 -10.96
C PHE A 115 4.84 0.10 -10.93
N PHE A 116 3.91 0.57 -10.09
CA PHE A 116 2.60 -0.05 -9.93
C PHE A 116 1.64 0.28 -11.09
N GLU A 117 1.68 1.51 -11.63
CA GLU A 117 0.86 1.90 -12.78
C GLU A 117 1.21 1.12 -14.05
N ALA A 118 2.48 0.71 -14.21
CA ALA A 118 2.89 -0.20 -15.29
C ALA A 118 2.44 -1.66 -15.08
N ARG A 119 1.90 -2.00 -13.91
CA ARG A 119 1.50 -3.36 -13.51
C ARG A 119 0.12 -3.35 -12.85
N PRO A 120 -0.92 -2.84 -13.53
CA PRO A 120 -2.25 -2.76 -12.95
C PRO A 120 -2.84 -4.15 -12.75
N LEU A 121 -3.76 -4.26 -11.80
CA LEU A 121 -4.70 -5.39 -11.76
C LEU A 121 -5.47 -5.44 -13.08
N PRO A 122 -5.78 -6.63 -13.63
CA PRO A 122 -6.63 -6.72 -14.80
C PRO A 122 -7.99 -6.07 -14.56
N VAL A 123 -8.59 -5.57 -15.64
CA VAL A 123 -9.98 -5.15 -15.63
C VAL A 123 -10.85 -6.38 -15.37
N ALA A 124 -11.86 -6.24 -14.51
CA ALA A 124 -12.78 -7.31 -14.16
C ALA A 124 -13.58 -7.79 -15.38
#